data_AF-A0A6J5UD73-F1
#
_entry.id   AF-A0A6J5UD73-F1
#
_cell.length_a   1.000
_cell.length_b   1.000
_cell.length_c   1.000
_cell.angle_alpha   90.00
_cell.angle_beta   90.00
_cell.angle_gamma   90.00
#
_symmetry.space_group_name_H-M   'P 1'
#
loop_
_entity.id
_entity.type
_entity.pdbx_description
1 polymer ?
#
loop_
_entity_poly.entity_id
_entity_poly.type
_entity_poly.pdbx_seq_one_letter_code
_entity_poly.pdbx_strand_id
1 'polypeptide(L)'
;MANIVTFLCLYILSSTLLLSRITMANPGLSIQLIHCDSPESPLYQPNLTQSHRTQKLVLLSKAHAMRLTKDLHSKYINNSNANVVRAKIDYQKDSIYMAQVSIGTFRRTPPISYFLDVDTGSGIIWIQCQECRNPGHHCFYQRQPLFPSLESLSYKTCL
;
A
#
# COMPACT_ATOMS: atom_id res chain seq x y z
N MET A 1 -32.38 -47.07 -24.36
CA MET A 1 -32.58 -45.73 -24.95
C MET A 1 -32.57 -44.64 -23.88
N ALA A 2 -33.47 -44.66 -22.88
CA ALA A 2 -33.55 -43.63 -21.83
C ALA A 2 -32.25 -43.41 -21.02
N ASN A 3 -31.50 -44.48 -20.71
CA ASN A 3 -30.28 -44.38 -19.91
C ASN A 3 -29.12 -43.66 -20.63
N ILE A 4 -29.02 -43.82 -21.96
CA ILE A 4 -27.93 -43.16 -22.72
C ILE A 4 -28.19 -41.66 -22.79
N VAL A 5 -29.45 -41.26 -22.97
CA VAL A 5 -29.85 -39.86 -23.00
C VAL A 5 -29.62 -39.19 -21.65
N THR A 6 -29.92 -39.86 -20.52
CA THR A 6 -29.65 -39.31 -19.19
C THR A 6 -28.16 -39.19 -18.89
N PHE A 7 -27.33 -40.18 -19.27
CA PHE A 7 -25.88 -40.07 -19.13
C PHE A 7 -25.28 -38.93 -19.96
N LEU A 8 -25.77 -38.73 -21.20
CA LEU A 8 -25.32 -37.62 -22.04
C LEU A 8 -25.71 -36.26 -21.44
N CYS A 9 -26.93 -36.13 -20.94
CA CYS A 9 -27.39 -34.91 -20.27
C CYS A 9 -26.56 -34.59 -19.02
N LEU A 10 -26.26 -35.59 -18.19
CA LEU A 10 -25.43 -35.40 -16.99
C LEU A 10 -23.98 -35.02 -17.33
N TYR A 11 -23.43 -35.57 -18.43
CA TYR A 11 -22.09 -35.20 -18.92
C TYR A 11 -22.04 -33.78 -19.49
N ILE A 12 -23.08 -33.37 -20.24
CA ILE A 12 -23.19 -31.99 -20.74
C ILE A 12 -23.40 -31.01 -19.57
N LEU A 13 -24.19 -31.39 -18.57
CA LEU A 13 -24.39 -30.56 -17.37
C LEU A 13 -23.12 -30.45 -16.54
N SER A 14 -22.38 -31.54 -16.32
CA SER A 14 -21.12 -31.49 -15.56
C SER A 14 -20.03 -30.72 -16.28
N SER A 15 -19.91 -30.88 -17.60
CA SER A 15 -18.95 -30.11 -18.41
C SER A 15 -19.29 -28.63 -18.43
N THR A 16 -20.57 -28.24 -18.61
CA THR A 16 -20.98 -26.83 -18.54
C THR A 16 -20.79 -26.20 -17.16
N LEU A 17 -20.98 -26.97 -16.06
CA LEU A 17 -20.68 -26.53 -14.70
C LEU A 17 -19.16 -26.39 -14.42
N LEU A 18 -18.31 -27.13 -15.15
CA LEU A 18 -16.85 -27.00 -15.09
C LEU A 18 -16.34 -25.80 -15.92
N LEU A 19 -17.01 -25.47 -17.03
CA LEU A 19 -16.71 -24.32 -17.89
C LEU A 19 -17.20 -22.98 -17.33
N SER A 20 -18.18 -22.95 -16.42
CA SER A 20 -18.73 -21.72 -15.84
C SER A 20 -17.85 -21.05 -14.77
N ARG A 21 -16.64 -21.56 -14.51
CA ARG A 21 -15.62 -20.81 -13.74
C ARG A 21 -14.86 -19.82 -14.61
N ILE A 22 -15.57 -19.02 -15.40
CA ILE A 22 -15.02 -17.74 -15.85
C ILE A 22 -15.11 -16.84 -14.62
N THR A 23 -14.03 -16.78 -13.85
CA THR A 23 -13.86 -15.64 -12.96
C THR A 23 -13.93 -14.42 -13.86
N MET A 24 -14.98 -13.61 -13.72
CA MET A 24 -14.92 -12.24 -14.20
C MET A 24 -13.79 -11.60 -13.40
N ALA A 25 -12.58 -11.68 -13.94
CA ALA A 25 -11.51 -10.80 -13.53
C ALA A 25 -12.04 -9.41 -13.83
N ASN A 26 -12.59 -8.74 -12.81
CA ASN A 26 -12.81 -7.31 -12.90
C ASN A 26 -11.47 -6.73 -13.35
N PRO A 27 -11.39 -5.97 -14.46
CA PRO A 27 -10.13 -5.40 -14.94
C PRO A 27 -9.61 -4.27 -14.03
N GLY A 28 -10.08 -4.24 -12.78
CA GLY A 28 -9.70 -3.27 -11.78
C GLY A 28 -8.31 -3.54 -11.21
N LEU A 29 -7.70 -2.47 -10.72
CA LEU A 29 -6.42 -2.54 -10.03
C LEU A 29 -6.63 -3.16 -8.64
N SER A 30 -5.98 -4.30 -8.40
CA SER A 30 -5.88 -4.91 -7.07
C SER A 30 -4.43 -4.81 -6.59
N ILE A 31 -4.23 -4.26 -5.39
CA ILE A 31 -2.91 -4.08 -4.78
C ILE A 31 -2.89 -4.87 -3.47
N GLN A 32 -1.84 -5.66 -3.28
CA GLN A 32 -1.62 -6.36 -2.02
C GLN A 32 -1.11 -5.39 -0.97
N LEU A 33 -1.79 -5.36 0.19
CA LEU A 33 -1.29 -4.69 1.38
C LEU A 33 -0.32 -5.63 2.11
N ILE A 34 0.91 -5.18 2.28
CA ILE A 34 2.00 -5.91 2.92
C ILE A 34 2.20 -5.33 4.31
N HIS A 35 1.93 -6.12 5.34
CA HIS A 35 2.16 -5.70 6.72
C HIS A 35 3.67 -5.52 6.98
N CYS A 36 4.07 -4.50 7.73
CA CYS A 36 5.49 -4.17 7.98
C CYS A 36 6.29 -5.27 8.69
N ASP A 37 5.60 -6.13 9.45
CA ASP A 37 6.16 -7.32 10.10
C ASP A 37 6.08 -8.60 9.24
N SER A 38 5.60 -8.54 8.00
CA SER A 38 5.55 -9.68 7.08
C SER A 38 6.92 -9.97 6.46
N PRO A 39 7.30 -11.23 6.18
CA PRO A 39 8.56 -11.56 5.50
C PRO A 39 8.78 -10.86 4.16
N GLU A 40 7.71 -10.51 3.45
CA GLU A 40 7.72 -9.80 2.17
C GLU A 40 8.01 -8.30 2.33
N SER A 41 7.96 -7.75 3.55
CA SER A 41 8.22 -6.34 3.81
C SER A 41 9.73 -6.04 3.84
N PRO A 42 10.19 -4.92 3.25
CA PRO A 42 11.57 -4.46 3.43
C PRO A 42 11.90 -4.02 4.87
N LEU A 43 10.88 -3.93 5.73
CA LEU A 43 10.99 -3.59 7.15
C LEU A 43 11.01 -4.83 8.06
N TYR A 44 10.90 -6.03 7.48
CA TYR A 44 10.89 -7.28 8.23
C TYR A 44 12.15 -7.46 9.08
N GLN A 45 11.97 -7.76 10.36
CA GLN A 45 13.07 -8.06 11.28
C GLN A 45 13.02 -9.53 11.70
N PRO A 46 13.80 -10.44 11.07
CA PRO A 46 13.70 -11.87 11.33
C PRO A 46 14.02 -12.26 12.78
N ASN A 47 14.80 -11.44 13.49
CA ASN A 47 15.21 -11.69 14.87
C ASN A 47 14.10 -11.43 15.91
N LEU A 48 12.95 -10.87 15.51
CA LEU A 48 11.85 -10.59 16.42
C LEU A 48 10.87 -11.77 16.52
N THR A 49 10.65 -12.22 17.76
CA THR A 49 9.59 -13.17 18.09
C THR A 49 8.21 -12.54 17.88
N GLN A 50 7.18 -13.37 17.73
CA GLN A 50 5.80 -12.90 17.62
C GLN A 50 5.38 -12.06 18.84
N SER A 51 5.80 -12.44 20.04
CA SER A 51 5.50 -11.69 21.27
C SER A 51 6.09 -10.27 21.23
N HIS A 52 7.34 -10.12 20.79
CA HIS A 52 7.96 -8.79 20.65
C HIS A 52 7.25 -7.92 19.60
N ARG A 53 6.80 -8.52 18.49
CA ARG A 53 6.02 -7.81 17.47
C ARG A 53 4.68 -7.33 18.00
N THR A 54 3.95 -8.20 18.70
CA THR A 54 2.70 -7.84 19.37
C THR A 54 2.91 -6.74 20.41
N GLN A 55 3.96 -6.82 21.23
CA GLN A 55 4.29 -5.79 22.21
C GLN A 55 4.57 -4.44 21.54
N LYS A 56 5.31 -4.42 20.42
CA LYS A 56 5.53 -3.20 19.63
C LYS A 56 4.22 -2.60 19.14
N LEU A 57 3.30 -3.39 18.60
CA LEU A 57 1.97 -2.92 18.16
C LEU A 57 1.13 -2.37 19.32
N VAL A 58 1.16 -3.01 20.50
CA VAL A 58 0.49 -2.51 21.70
C VAL A 58 1.05 -1.16 22.13
N LEU A 59 2.37 -0.99 22.11
CA LEU A 59 3.02 0.29 22.43
C LEU A 59 2.64 1.38 21.43
N LEU A 60 2.59 1.07 20.13
CA LEU A 60 2.13 1.98 19.09
C LEU A 60 0.68 2.42 19.32
N SER A 61 -0.22 1.47 19.60
CA SER A 61 -1.62 1.75 19.91
C SER A 61 -1.78 2.65 21.14
N LYS A 62 -1.02 2.39 22.22
CA LYS A 62 -1.00 3.26 23.41
C LYS A 62 -0.50 4.67 23.08
N ALA A 63 0.56 4.79 22.28
CA ALA A 63 1.08 6.09 21.87
C ALA A 63 0.07 6.88 21.03
N HIS A 64 -0.66 6.22 20.12
CA HIS A 64 -1.77 6.83 19.36
C HIS A 64 -2.88 7.33 20.28
N ALA A 65 -3.34 6.49 21.22
CA ALA A 65 -4.39 6.88 22.17
C ALA A 65 -3.97 8.09 23.00
N MET A 66 -2.73 8.12 23.50
CA MET A 66 -2.20 9.26 24.28
C MET A 66 -2.11 10.56 23.48
N ARG A 67 -1.80 10.49 22.18
CA ARG A 67 -1.78 11.67 21.30
C ARG A 67 -3.17 12.21 21.09
N LEU A 68 -4.13 11.33 20.80
CA LEU A 68 -5.52 11.72 20.62
C LEU A 68 -6.07 12.37 21.89
N THR A 69 -5.79 11.81 23.08
CA THR A 69 -6.24 12.41 24.34
C THR A 69 -5.56 13.75 24.62
N LYS A 70 -4.27 13.91 24.30
CA LYS A 70 -3.56 15.20 24.44
C LYS A 70 -4.15 16.27 23.52
N ASP A 71 -4.43 15.93 22.26
CA ASP A 71 -5.03 16.86 21.30
C ASP A 71 -6.44 17.28 21.76
N LEU A 72 -7.22 16.36 22.34
CA LEU A 72 -8.51 16.66 22.95
C LEU A 72 -8.38 17.54 24.21
N HIS A 73 -7.41 17.28 25.08
CA HIS A 73 -7.22 18.05 26.32
C HIS A 73 -6.70 19.47 26.06
N SER A 74 -5.78 19.64 25.09
CA SER A 74 -5.31 20.96 24.63
C SER A 74 -6.46 21.83 24.12
N LYS A 75 -7.52 21.22 23.58
CA LYS A 75 -8.71 21.91 23.07
C LYS A 75 -9.70 22.29 24.19
N TYR A 76 -9.72 21.54 25.30
CA TYR A 76 -10.56 21.87 26.47
C TYR A 76 -10.04 23.09 27.22
N ILE A 77 -8.71 23.28 27.28
CA ILE A 77 -8.08 24.40 28.00
C ILE A 77 -8.08 25.70 27.16
N ASN A 78 -8.01 25.61 25.83
CA ASN A 78 -7.92 26.77 24.94
C ASN A 78 -9.25 27.02 24.20
N ASN A 79 -9.97 28.02 24.70
CA ASN A 79 -11.20 28.67 24.21
C ASN A 79 -11.71 28.33 22.79
N SER A 80 -13.03 28.14 22.71
CA SER A 80 -13.83 27.64 21.59
C SER A 80 -13.75 28.46 20.30
N ASN A 81 -12.80 28.13 19.42
CA ASN A 81 -12.93 28.33 17.97
C ASN A 81 -12.97 26.96 17.29
N ALA A 82 -14.17 26.38 17.22
CA ALA A 82 -14.44 25.01 16.77
C ALA A 82 -14.10 24.72 15.29
N ASN A 83 -13.61 25.70 14.53
CA ASN A 83 -13.51 25.62 13.07
C ASN A 83 -12.16 25.10 12.52
N VAL A 84 -11.21 24.69 13.36
CA VAL A 84 -9.98 24.08 12.88
C VAL A 84 -9.57 22.92 13.80
N VAL A 85 -10.24 21.79 13.68
CA VAL A 85 -9.69 20.52 14.18
C VAL A 85 -8.58 20.10 13.23
N ARG A 86 -7.34 20.48 13.54
CA ARG A 86 -6.16 19.89 12.91
C ARG A 86 -5.41 19.09 13.98
N ALA A 87 -5.50 17.77 13.89
CA ALA A 87 -4.65 16.89 14.67
C ALA A 87 -3.18 17.28 14.41
N LYS A 88 -2.36 17.28 15.47
CA LYS A 88 -0.93 17.54 15.27
C LYS A 88 -0.36 16.39 14.44
N ILE A 89 0.01 16.68 13.19
CA ILE A 89 0.74 15.72 12.35
C ILE A 89 2.16 15.65 12.90
N ASP A 90 2.41 14.66 13.74
CA ASP A 90 3.74 14.29 14.19
C ASP A 90 4.23 13.15 13.30
N TYR A 91 5.40 13.32 12.68
CA TYR A 91 6.01 12.32 11.81
C TYR A 91 6.23 11.03 12.60
N GLN A 92 5.34 10.06 12.43
CA GLN A 92 5.59 8.71 12.87
C GLN A 92 6.16 7.92 11.71
N LYS A 93 7.26 7.25 12.00
CA LYS A 93 7.96 6.35 11.09
C LYS A 93 7.16 5.05 10.82
N ASP A 94 5.89 5.01 11.22
CA ASP A 94 5.17 3.78 11.51
C ASP A 94 4.07 3.53 10.49
N SER A 95 4.48 3.42 9.23
CA SER A 95 3.64 2.78 8.21
C SER A 95 3.45 1.30 8.58
N ILE A 96 2.19 0.92 8.85
CA ILE A 96 1.83 -0.46 9.22
C ILE A 96 1.68 -1.32 7.97
N TYR A 97 1.17 -0.73 6.89
CA TYR A 97 0.94 -1.40 5.61
C TYR A 97 1.63 -0.66 4.49
N MET A 98 2.33 -1.42 3.66
CA MET A 98 2.98 -0.95 2.46
C MET A 98 2.36 -1.62 1.24
N ALA A 99 2.46 -0.96 0.10
CA ALA A 99 2.11 -1.51 -1.21
C ALA A 99 3.37 -1.62 -2.06
N GLN A 100 3.60 -2.79 -2.65
CA GLN A 100 4.62 -2.94 -3.68
C GLN A 100 4.01 -2.59 -5.04
N VAL A 101 4.56 -1.57 -5.70
CA VAL A 101 4.08 -1.10 -7.02
C VAL A 101 5.24 -0.93 -7.99
N SER A 102 4.98 -1.14 -9.28
CA SER A 102 5.92 -0.76 -10.34
C SER A 102 5.37 0.46 -11.06
N ILE A 103 6.19 1.50 -11.22
CA ILE A 103 5.80 2.77 -11.81
C ILE A 103 6.66 3.00 -13.04
N GLY A 104 6.03 3.42 -14.15
CA GLY A 104 6.69 3.68 -15.44
C GLY A 104 6.80 2.45 -16.33
N THR A 105 7.24 2.68 -17.58
CA THR A 105 7.42 1.65 -18.59
C THR A 105 8.86 1.72 -19.07
N PHE A 106 9.61 0.64 -18.85
CA PHE A 106 11.03 0.58 -19.19
C PHE A 106 11.30 -0.59 -20.13
N ARG A 107 12.38 -0.48 -20.93
CA ARG A 107 12.86 -1.59 -21.77
C ARG A 107 13.56 -2.70 -20.99
N ARG A 108 13.84 -2.47 -19.70
CA ARG A 108 14.51 -3.44 -18.83
C ARG A 108 13.52 -4.37 -18.13
N THR A 109 13.96 -5.60 -17.91
CA THR A 109 13.22 -6.64 -17.19
C THR A 109 14.12 -7.18 -16.06
N PRO A 110 13.66 -7.24 -14.81
CA PRO A 110 12.31 -6.90 -14.32
C PRO A 110 12.06 -5.37 -14.19
N PRO A 111 10.78 -4.95 -14.10
CA PRO A 111 10.40 -3.56 -13.79
C PRO A 111 10.95 -3.09 -12.44
N ILE A 112 11.05 -1.76 -12.26
CA ILE A 112 11.43 -1.18 -10.97
C ILE A 112 10.24 -1.26 -10.03
N SER A 113 10.43 -1.91 -8.88
CA SER A 113 9.45 -1.96 -7.80
C SER A 113 9.77 -0.96 -6.68
N TYR A 114 8.73 -0.31 -6.20
CA TYR A 114 8.73 0.63 -5.08
C TYR A 114 7.82 0.10 -3.97
N PHE A 115 8.21 0.28 -2.71
CA PHE A 115 7.40 -0.02 -1.55
C PHE A 115 6.88 1.32 -1.03
N LEU A 116 5.60 1.58 -1.23
CA LEU A 116 4.96 2.82 -0.83
C LEU A 116 4.18 2.61 0.46
N ASP A 117 4.23 3.60 1.34
CA ASP A 117 3.37 3.64 2.51
C ASP A 117 1.93 3.92 2.08
N VAL A 118 0.98 3.18 2.65
CA VAL A 118 -0.44 3.35 2.33
C VAL A 118 -1.05 4.36 3.29
N ASP A 119 -1.12 5.61 2.85
CA ASP A 119 -1.74 6.71 3.58
C ASP A 119 -3.21 6.88 3.17
N THR A 120 -4.13 6.55 4.07
CA THR A 120 -5.57 6.74 3.87
C THR A 120 -6.02 8.19 4.12
N GLY A 121 -5.13 9.05 4.63
CA GLY A 121 -5.39 10.44 4.97
C GLY A 121 -5.11 11.44 3.84
N SER A 122 -4.57 11.00 2.71
CA SER A 122 -4.26 11.87 1.57
C SER A 122 -4.67 11.27 0.22
N GLY A 123 -4.80 12.15 -0.79
CA GLY A 123 -5.15 11.77 -2.16
C GLY A 123 -3.96 11.81 -3.13
N ILE A 124 -2.73 11.89 -2.62
CA ILE A 124 -1.52 12.03 -3.43
C ILE A 124 -0.69 10.75 -3.38
N ILE A 125 -0.08 10.40 -4.51
CA ILE A 125 0.95 9.36 -4.60
C ILE A 125 2.23 10.08 -5.01
N TRP A 126 3.32 9.82 -4.30
CA TRP A 126 4.61 10.44 -4.61
C TRP A 126 5.76 9.48 -4.36
N ILE A 127 6.81 9.63 -5.16
CA ILE A 127 8.12 9.00 -5.02
C ILE A 127 9.18 10.05 -5.35
N GLN A 128 10.43 9.83 -4.92
CA GLN A 128 11.52 10.70 -5.35
C GLN A 128 12.03 10.32 -6.74
N CYS A 129 12.08 11.30 -7.62
CA CYS A 129 12.68 11.16 -8.94
C CYS A 129 14.18 11.49 -8.92
N GLN A 130 14.94 11.02 -9.90
CA GLN A 130 16.39 11.25 -9.99
C GLN A 130 16.77 12.74 -10.01
N GLU A 131 15.88 13.58 -10.53
CA GLU A 131 16.01 15.03 -10.63
C GLU A 131 16.12 15.71 -9.27
N CYS A 132 15.79 15.03 -8.15
CA CYS A 132 16.07 15.57 -6.81
C CYS A 132 17.56 15.82 -6.57
N ARG A 133 18.45 15.21 -7.38
CA ARG A 133 19.91 15.43 -7.33
C ARG A 133 20.37 16.66 -8.11
N ASN A 134 19.49 17.27 -8.89
CA ASN A 134 19.84 18.44 -9.70
C ASN A 134 20.12 19.66 -8.78
N PRO A 135 20.94 20.62 -9.24
CA PRO A 135 21.21 21.84 -8.48
C PRO A 135 19.91 22.55 -8.07
N GLY A 136 19.80 22.92 -6.78
CA GLY A 136 18.61 23.57 -6.23
C GLY A 136 17.54 22.62 -5.69
N HIS A 137 17.72 21.30 -5.81
CA HIS A 137 16.83 20.29 -5.24
C HIS A 137 17.46 19.55 -4.06
N HIS A 138 16.65 18.77 -3.33
CA HIS A 138 17.10 17.95 -2.20
C HIS A 138 16.53 16.53 -2.31
N CYS A 139 17.39 15.53 -2.15
CA CYS A 139 16.96 14.14 -2.01
C CYS A 139 16.93 13.72 -0.55
N PHE A 140 15.81 13.13 -0.13
CA PHE A 140 15.70 12.40 1.12
C PHE A 140 16.41 11.05 1.01
N TYR A 141 16.97 10.59 2.13
CA TYR A 141 17.54 9.27 2.22
C TYR A 141 16.48 8.19 2.01
N GLN A 142 16.71 7.29 1.05
CA GLN A 142 15.87 6.13 0.81
C GLN A 142 16.73 4.93 0.39
N ARG A 143 16.28 3.72 0.74
CA ARG A 143 16.95 2.47 0.30
C ARG A 143 16.64 2.13 -1.15
N GLN A 144 15.45 2.47 -1.62
CA GLN A 144 15.00 2.17 -2.98
C GLN A 144 15.65 3.13 -3.98
N PRO A 145 15.87 2.72 -5.23
CA PRO A 145 16.40 3.61 -6.26
C PRO A 145 15.47 4.81 -6.46
N LEU A 146 16.02 5.94 -6.90
CA LEU A 146 15.22 7.08 -7.35
C LEU A 146 14.56 6.73 -8.69
N PHE A 147 13.36 7.25 -8.93
CA PHE A 147 12.65 7.04 -10.18
C PHE A 147 13.34 7.76 -11.35
N PRO A 148 13.79 7.04 -12.39
CA PRO A 148 14.44 7.64 -13.54
C PRO A 148 13.38 8.13 -14.54
N SER A 149 12.85 9.34 -14.34
CA SER A 149 11.70 9.83 -15.11
C SER A 149 11.98 9.89 -16.62
N LEU A 150 13.18 10.34 -16.99
CA LEU A 150 13.64 10.47 -18.37
C LEU A 150 13.84 9.13 -19.09
N GLU A 151 13.97 8.02 -18.36
CA GLU A 151 14.11 6.68 -18.94
C GLU A 151 12.77 5.96 -19.13
N SER A 152 11.68 6.49 -18.57
CA SER A 152 10.35 5.87 -18.65
C SER A 152 9.64 6.27 -19.93
N LEU A 153 9.31 5.28 -20.77
CA LEU A 153 8.59 5.47 -22.04
C LEU A 153 7.15 5.96 -21.88
N SER A 154 6.57 5.80 -20.68
CA SER A 154 5.22 6.23 -20.34
C SER A 154 5.19 7.49 -19.47
N TYR A 155 6.36 8.07 -19.14
CA TYR A 155 6.40 9.32 -18.41
C TYR A 155 5.90 10.47 -19.29
N LYS A 156 5.06 11.33 -18.69
CA LYS A 156 4.57 12.56 -19.30
C LYS A 156 4.66 13.67 -18.26
N THR A 157 5.19 14.82 -18.66
CA THR A 157 5.16 16.03 -17.84
C THR A 157 3.73 16.54 -17.74
N CYS A 158 3.32 17.02 -16.56
CA CYS A 158 2.10 17.84 -16.46
C CYS A 158 2.38 19.16 -17.17
N LEU A 159 1.54 19.50 -18.15
CA LEU A 159 1.50 20.81 -18.80
C LEU A 159 0.69 21.80 -17.96
#